data_AF-A0A5J4SF07-F1
#
_entry.id   AF-A0A5J4SF07-F1
#
_cell.length_a   1.000
_cell.length_b   1.000
_cell.length_c   1.000
_cell.angle_alpha   90.00
_cell.angle_beta   90.00
_cell.angle_gamma   90.00
#
_symmetry.space_group_name_H-M   'P 1'
#
loop_
_entity.id
_entity.type
_entity.pdbx_description
1 polymer ?
#
loop_
_entity_poly.entity_id
_entity_poly.type
_entity_poly.pdbx_seq_one_letter_code
_entity_poly.pdbx_strand_id
1 'polypeptide(L)'
;MYGTPTEMTGNAEIKILKNNDNNKENGKQGWISAFEGLQLHLYGLNIIMDNSQLLIPIIYIQDSNSLLELNTMTFTGIKLSPTTEAKGIIHINYDNSQFIAQSCIFQNIQIQSKGGNAIRILNNGSQPIISNIKGSQFNNINSIGDSNGRGGSAIYMENKFGKCQTKSDTSKDLPPTGYGGGIFLTGNGEYNPSTKRLNLKGMKIYGNSADKAGQSLYVAMTQLAEWCRTGIAGEYVK
;
A
#
# COMPACT_ATOMS: atom_id res chain seq x y z
N MET A 1 22.85 -20.74 9.85
CA MET A 1 22.11 -21.44 8.77
C MET A 1 21.76 -22.83 9.28
N TYR A 2 20.73 -23.50 8.75
CA TYR A 2 20.37 -24.83 9.28
C TYR A 2 21.59 -25.77 9.24
N GLY A 3 22.00 -26.27 10.40
CA GLY A 3 23.20 -27.11 10.55
C GLY A 3 24.54 -26.37 10.62
N THR A 4 24.58 -25.04 10.72
CA THR A 4 25.83 -24.28 10.94
C THR A 4 25.80 -23.51 12.26
N PRO A 5 26.95 -23.38 12.96
CA PRO A 5 27.06 -22.61 14.21
C PRO A 5 27.00 -21.08 14.00
N THR A 6 26.83 -20.63 12.75
CA THR A 6 26.79 -19.21 12.38
C THR A 6 25.34 -18.78 12.18
N GLU A 7 24.89 -17.80 12.96
CA GLU A 7 23.63 -17.10 12.73
C GLU A 7 23.71 -16.30 11.42
N MET A 8 22.58 -16.15 10.73
CA MET A 8 22.51 -15.24 9.59
C MET A 8 22.61 -13.81 10.12
N THR A 9 23.55 -13.02 9.58
CA THR A 9 23.60 -11.59 9.85
C THR A 9 22.63 -10.87 8.92
N GLY A 10 21.53 -10.35 9.47
CA GLY A 10 20.49 -9.64 8.71
C GLY A 10 19.34 -10.53 8.23
N ASN A 11 18.48 -9.96 7.38
CA ASN A 11 17.28 -10.62 6.86
C ASN A 11 17.60 -11.58 5.70
N ALA A 12 16.77 -12.61 5.54
CA ALA A 12 16.80 -13.44 4.32
C ALA A 12 16.30 -12.63 3.11
N GLU A 13 16.66 -13.02 1.90
CA GLU A 13 16.26 -12.31 0.68
C GLU A 13 15.43 -13.17 -0.26
N ILE A 14 14.33 -12.61 -0.77
CA ILE A 14 13.58 -13.11 -1.91
C ILE A 14 13.82 -12.15 -3.07
N LYS A 15 14.39 -12.68 -4.16
CA LYS A 15 14.65 -11.93 -5.39
C LYS A 15 13.69 -12.32 -6.51
N ILE A 16 12.95 -11.36 -7.02
CA ILE A 16 12.10 -11.53 -8.20
C ILE A 16 12.96 -11.47 -9.46
N LEU A 17 12.97 -12.56 -10.23
CA LEU A 17 13.72 -12.71 -11.47
C LEU A 17 12.80 -12.73 -12.68
N LYS A 18 12.38 -11.53 -13.12
CA LYS A 18 11.56 -11.36 -14.31
C LYS A 18 12.41 -11.51 -15.59
N ASN A 19 13.68 -11.12 -15.56
CA ASN A 19 14.62 -11.14 -16.69
C ASN A 19 14.06 -10.42 -17.93
N ASN A 20 13.34 -9.31 -17.73
CA ASN A 20 12.64 -8.56 -18.78
C ASN A 20 11.62 -9.37 -19.61
N ASP A 21 11.23 -10.57 -19.17
CA ASP A 21 10.26 -11.41 -19.87
C ASP A 21 8.85 -11.17 -19.31
N ASN A 22 8.00 -10.51 -20.10
CA ASN A 22 6.61 -10.26 -19.73
C ASN A 22 5.78 -11.55 -19.66
N ASN A 23 6.18 -12.62 -20.36
CA ASN A 23 5.41 -13.87 -20.36
C ASN A 23 5.35 -14.52 -18.98
N LYS A 24 6.30 -14.21 -18.09
CA LYS A 24 6.30 -14.68 -16.70
C LYS A 24 5.15 -14.12 -15.85
N GLU A 25 4.53 -13.03 -16.28
CA GLU A 25 3.43 -12.37 -15.58
C GLU A 25 2.07 -12.59 -16.28
N ASN A 26 2.05 -13.18 -17.49
CA ASN A 26 0.82 -13.42 -18.24
C ASN A 26 -0.15 -14.31 -17.45
N GLY A 27 -1.39 -13.84 -17.28
CA GLY A 27 -2.45 -14.56 -16.56
C GLY A 27 -2.31 -14.58 -15.04
N LYS A 28 -1.29 -13.92 -14.47
CA LYS A 28 -1.06 -13.88 -13.01
C LYS A 28 -1.54 -12.56 -12.42
N GLN A 29 -2.01 -12.61 -11.18
CA GLN A 29 -2.45 -11.41 -10.44
C GLN A 29 -1.35 -10.81 -9.56
N GLY A 30 -0.39 -11.63 -9.10
CA GLY A 30 0.80 -11.20 -8.39
C GLY A 30 1.91 -12.25 -8.44
N TRP A 31 3.11 -11.88 -8.01
CA TRP A 31 4.24 -12.81 -7.83
C TRP A 31 4.03 -13.76 -6.64
N ILE A 32 3.29 -13.29 -5.65
CA ILE A 32 2.76 -14.02 -4.50
C ILE A 32 1.28 -13.66 -4.45
N SER A 33 0.40 -14.66 -4.50
CA SER A 33 -1.05 -14.45 -4.39
C SER A 33 -1.64 -15.24 -3.23
N ALA A 34 -2.54 -14.62 -2.49
CA ALA A 34 -3.39 -15.30 -1.50
C ALA A 34 -4.79 -15.46 -2.10
N PHE A 35 -5.26 -16.70 -2.19
CA PHE A 35 -6.58 -17.09 -2.72
C PHE A 35 -7.31 -17.97 -1.70
N GLU A 36 -8.63 -18.11 -1.84
CA GLU A 36 -9.49 -18.94 -0.98
C GLU A 36 -9.38 -18.62 0.52
N GLY A 37 -9.20 -17.35 0.87
CA GLY A 37 -9.09 -16.91 2.27
C GLY A 37 -7.75 -17.24 2.93
N LEU A 38 -6.70 -17.53 2.14
CA LEU A 38 -5.37 -17.85 2.64
C LEU A 38 -4.84 -16.75 3.59
N GLN A 39 -4.21 -17.20 4.68
CA GLN A 39 -3.52 -16.35 5.63
C GLN A 39 -2.01 -16.45 5.41
N LEU A 40 -1.39 -15.34 4.99
CA LEU A 40 0.03 -15.26 4.68
C LEU A 40 0.75 -14.46 5.77
N HIS A 41 1.75 -15.09 6.39
CA HIS A 41 2.57 -14.48 7.43
C HIS A 41 4.04 -14.50 7.01
N LEU A 42 4.64 -13.32 6.85
CA LEU A 42 6.03 -13.15 6.40
C LEU A 42 6.84 -12.32 7.40
N TYR A 43 7.97 -12.88 7.83
CA TYR A 43 8.80 -12.31 8.89
C TYR A 43 10.26 -12.18 8.45
N GLY A 44 10.85 -10.99 8.61
CA GLY A 44 12.31 -10.81 8.51
C GLY A 44 12.89 -11.09 7.12
N LEU A 45 12.18 -10.73 6.05
CA LEU A 45 12.65 -10.90 4.67
C LEU A 45 12.84 -9.56 3.94
N ASN A 46 13.86 -9.51 3.09
CA ASN A 46 14.05 -8.50 2.08
C ASN A 46 13.46 -8.99 0.75
N ILE A 47 12.63 -8.17 0.13
CA ILE A 47 12.07 -8.37 -1.20
C ILE A 47 12.79 -7.40 -2.14
N ILE A 48 13.50 -7.98 -3.10
CA ILE A 48 14.24 -7.27 -4.14
C ILE A 48 13.84 -7.79 -5.52
N MET A 49 14.25 -7.09 -6.57
CA MET A 49 14.06 -7.56 -7.94
C MET A 49 15.32 -7.39 -8.77
N ASP A 50 15.36 -8.03 -9.93
CA ASP A 50 16.34 -7.72 -10.97
C ASP A 50 16.08 -6.34 -11.62
N ASN A 51 16.82 -6.02 -12.69
CA ASN A 51 16.72 -4.72 -13.35
C ASN A 51 15.45 -4.53 -14.20
N SER A 52 14.48 -5.45 -14.13
CA SER A 52 13.26 -5.41 -14.92
C SER A 52 12.27 -4.34 -14.44
N GLN A 53 11.11 -4.29 -15.10
CA GLN A 53 9.91 -3.61 -14.60
C GLN A 53 8.81 -4.65 -14.45
N LEU A 54 8.17 -4.68 -13.28
CA LEU A 54 7.04 -5.56 -12.99
C LEU A 54 5.76 -4.95 -13.56
N LEU A 55 4.89 -5.78 -14.13
CA LEU A 55 3.56 -5.35 -14.61
C LEU A 55 2.47 -5.65 -13.59
N ILE A 56 2.74 -6.58 -12.68
CA ILE A 56 1.80 -7.06 -11.65
C ILE A 56 2.37 -6.85 -10.23
N PRO A 57 1.51 -6.77 -9.22
CA PRO A 57 1.88 -6.73 -7.80
C PRO A 57 2.88 -7.80 -7.41
N ILE A 58 3.70 -7.50 -6.39
CA ILE A 58 4.49 -8.54 -5.74
C ILE A 58 3.56 -9.41 -4.88
N ILE A 59 2.73 -8.80 -4.05
CA ILE A 59 1.74 -9.51 -3.24
C ILE A 59 0.34 -9.06 -3.66
N TYR A 60 -0.50 -10.02 -4.07
CA TYR A 60 -1.89 -9.78 -4.43
C TYR A 60 -2.83 -10.60 -3.53
N ILE A 61 -3.77 -9.93 -2.87
CA ILE A 61 -4.83 -10.61 -2.10
C ILE A 61 -6.06 -10.72 -3.00
N GLN A 62 -6.40 -11.96 -3.37
CA GLN A 62 -7.34 -12.30 -4.44
C GLN A 62 -8.75 -12.66 -3.95
N ASP A 63 -8.94 -12.93 -2.66
CA ASP A 63 -10.25 -13.31 -2.13
C ASP A 63 -10.52 -12.70 -0.75
N SER A 64 -11.79 -12.57 -0.40
CA SER A 64 -12.25 -12.11 0.91
C SER A 64 -11.81 -13.08 2.02
N ASN A 65 -11.83 -12.64 3.28
CA ASN A 65 -11.41 -13.41 4.45
C ASN A 65 -9.90 -13.74 4.51
N SER A 66 -9.08 -13.12 3.65
CA SER A 66 -7.64 -13.33 3.64
C SER A 66 -6.94 -12.45 4.67
N LEU A 67 -5.79 -12.93 5.18
CA LEU A 67 -4.90 -12.16 6.07
C LEU A 67 -3.52 -12.05 5.43
N LEU A 68 -2.97 -10.84 5.41
CA LEU A 68 -1.56 -10.61 5.12
C LEU A 68 -0.90 -9.97 6.34
N GLU A 69 -0.01 -10.69 6.99
CA GLU A 69 0.84 -10.19 8.06
C GLU A 69 2.29 -10.10 7.59
N LEU A 70 2.83 -8.89 7.65
CA LEU A 70 4.22 -8.56 7.35
C LEU A 70 4.88 -8.00 8.61
N ASN A 71 6.02 -8.55 8.98
CA ASN A 71 6.74 -8.08 10.15
C ASN A 71 8.24 -8.04 9.89
N THR A 72 8.84 -6.87 10.10
CA THR A 72 10.28 -6.61 9.87
C THR A 72 10.71 -6.94 8.44
N MET A 73 9.80 -6.73 7.48
CA MET A 73 10.03 -6.93 6.05
C MET A 73 10.64 -5.68 5.41
N THR A 74 11.52 -5.84 4.42
CA THR A 74 12.02 -4.74 3.59
C THR A 74 11.63 -4.96 2.14
N PHE A 75 11.01 -3.98 1.48
CA PHE A 75 10.81 -3.94 0.03
C PHE A 75 11.70 -2.85 -0.53
N THR A 76 12.66 -3.19 -1.40
CA THR A 76 13.60 -2.20 -1.91
C THR A 76 13.99 -2.38 -3.38
N GLY A 77 14.17 -1.25 -4.07
CA GLY A 77 14.59 -1.22 -5.47
C GLY A 77 13.52 -1.72 -6.44
N ILE A 78 12.25 -1.55 -6.10
CA ILE A 78 11.12 -2.10 -6.87
C ILE A 78 10.66 -1.11 -7.95
N LYS A 79 10.50 -1.61 -9.18
CA LYS A 79 9.93 -0.88 -10.32
C LYS A 79 8.63 -1.55 -10.75
N LEU A 80 7.51 -0.84 -10.58
CA LEU A 80 6.17 -1.30 -10.98
C LEU A 80 5.63 -0.39 -12.09
N SER A 81 5.19 -0.97 -13.20
CA SER A 81 4.68 -0.21 -14.36
C SER A 81 3.45 -0.90 -14.96
N PRO A 82 2.30 -0.86 -14.27
CA PRO A 82 1.12 -1.57 -14.73
C PRO A 82 0.56 -0.91 -16.00
N THR A 83 -0.04 -1.73 -16.87
CA THR A 83 -0.45 -1.32 -18.22
C THR A 83 -1.95 -1.09 -18.37
N THR A 84 -2.76 -1.75 -17.56
CA THR A 84 -4.23 -1.70 -17.66
C THR A 84 -4.85 -0.69 -16.67
N GLU A 85 -4.44 -0.74 -15.41
CA GLU A 85 -4.98 0.07 -14.32
C GLU A 85 -3.90 0.32 -13.25
N ALA A 86 -4.16 1.23 -12.31
CA ALA A 86 -3.26 1.48 -11.19
C ALA A 86 -3.18 0.27 -10.25
N LYS A 87 -1.95 -0.12 -9.84
CA LYS A 87 -1.72 -1.29 -8.97
C LYS A 87 -0.78 -0.97 -7.81
N GLY A 88 -0.91 -1.74 -6.72
CA GLY A 88 0.03 -1.71 -5.60
C GLY A 88 1.20 -2.69 -5.78
N ILE A 89 2.34 -2.45 -5.13
CA ILE A 89 3.33 -3.54 -4.89
C ILE A 89 2.68 -4.61 -4.01
N ILE A 90 2.01 -4.16 -2.95
CA ILE A 90 1.02 -4.92 -2.20
C ILE A 90 -0.34 -4.40 -2.62
N HIS A 91 -1.17 -5.27 -3.18
CA HIS A 91 -2.49 -4.92 -3.68
C HIS A 91 -3.56 -5.79 -3.02
N ILE A 92 -4.51 -5.15 -2.34
CA ILE A 92 -5.64 -5.79 -1.68
C ILE A 92 -6.91 -5.20 -2.27
N ASN A 93 -7.76 -6.05 -2.85
CA ASN A 93 -8.96 -5.60 -3.57
C ASN A 93 -10.28 -6.20 -3.04
N TYR A 94 -10.22 -7.07 -2.04
CA TYR A 94 -11.34 -7.87 -1.56
C TYR A 94 -11.69 -7.54 -0.11
N ASP A 95 -13.00 -7.48 0.15
CA ASP A 95 -13.55 -7.13 1.45
C ASP A 95 -13.29 -8.21 2.51
N ASN A 96 -13.58 -7.90 3.77
CA ASN A 96 -13.34 -8.78 4.91
C ASN A 96 -11.90 -9.30 5.03
N SER A 97 -10.94 -8.61 4.41
CA SER A 97 -9.52 -8.96 4.46
C SER A 97 -8.81 -8.16 5.54
N GLN A 98 -7.70 -8.68 6.03
CA GLN A 98 -6.88 -8.03 7.04
C GLN A 98 -5.46 -7.82 6.52
N PHE A 99 -4.91 -6.64 6.76
CA PHE A 99 -3.53 -6.31 6.45
C PHE A 99 -2.82 -5.76 7.67
N ILE A 100 -1.74 -6.42 8.08
CA ILE A 100 -0.90 -6.04 9.20
C ILE A 100 0.52 -5.86 8.66
N ALA A 101 1.10 -4.68 8.87
CA ALA A 101 2.49 -4.39 8.55
C ALA A 101 3.17 -3.74 9.74
N GLN A 102 4.06 -4.48 10.39
CA GLN A 102 4.80 -4.01 11.56
C GLN A 102 6.28 -3.87 11.26
N SER A 103 6.85 -2.71 11.59
CA SER A 103 8.30 -2.43 11.46
C SER A 103 8.85 -2.71 10.04
N CYS A 104 8.02 -2.55 9.01
CA CYS A 104 8.42 -2.83 7.64
C CYS A 104 9.06 -1.59 6.98
N ILE A 105 9.93 -1.79 6.00
CA ILE A 105 10.58 -0.71 5.26
C ILE A 105 10.23 -0.84 3.78
N PHE A 106 9.70 0.22 3.19
CA PHE A 106 9.46 0.36 1.76
C PHE A 106 10.35 1.47 1.26
N GLN A 107 11.33 1.16 0.40
CA GLN A 107 12.27 2.19 -0.04
C GLN A 107 12.79 2.07 -1.47
N ASN A 108 13.07 3.21 -2.09
CA ASN A 108 13.60 3.29 -3.46
C ASN A 108 12.65 2.56 -4.44
N ILE A 109 11.41 3.03 -4.47
CA ILE A 109 10.33 2.43 -5.25
C ILE A 109 9.92 3.41 -6.35
N GLN A 110 9.75 2.90 -7.55
CA GLN A 110 9.35 3.66 -8.72
C GLN A 110 8.10 3.03 -9.34
N ILE A 111 7.02 3.81 -9.45
CA ILE A 111 5.73 3.36 -9.98
C ILE A 111 5.31 4.29 -11.12
N GLN A 112 5.09 3.74 -12.31
CA GLN A 112 4.89 4.50 -13.54
C GLN A 112 3.69 4.01 -14.37
N SER A 113 3.56 4.49 -15.61
CA SER A 113 2.51 4.10 -16.56
C SER A 113 1.11 4.40 -16.01
N LYS A 114 0.27 3.39 -15.75
CA LYS A 114 -1.06 3.58 -15.17
C LYS A 114 -1.03 3.98 -13.69
N GLY A 115 0.16 4.07 -13.11
CA GLY A 115 0.34 4.57 -11.76
C GLY A 115 0.07 3.52 -10.70
N GLY A 116 -0.07 3.97 -9.45
CA GLY A 116 -0.25 3.06 -8.33
C GLY A 116 0.31 3.56 -7.01
N ASN A 117 0.70 2.60 -6.17
CA ASN A 117 1.15 2.84 -4.80
C ASN A 117 2.11 1.71 -4.34
N ALA A 118 2.91 1.93 -3.29
CA ALA A 118 3.59 0.80 -2.66
C ALA A 118 2.56 -0.13 -2.00
N ILE A 119 1.57 0.45 -1.32
CA ILE A 119 0.45 -0.28 -0.74
C ILE A 119 -0.85 0.28 -1.30
N ARG A 120 -1.64 -0.56 -1.97
CA ARG A 120 -2.93 -0.18 -2.54
C ARG A 120 -4.03 -1.08 -1.96
N ILE A 121 -4.94 -0.48 -1.22
CA ILE A 121 -6.08 -1.15 -0.59
C ILE A 121 -7.36 -0.56 -1.17
N LEU A 122 -8.09 -1.39 -1.92
CA LEU A 122 -9.36 -1.07 -2.55
C LEU A 122 -10.42 -1.96 -1.95
N ASN A 123 -11.33 -1.40 -1.17
CA ASN A 123 -12.49 -2.15 -0.70
C ASN A 123 -13.63 -2.02 -1.70
N ASN A 124 -13.84 -3.04 -2.53
CA ASN A 124 -14.95 -3.10 -3.47
C ASN A 124 -16.18 -3.86 -2.94
N GLY A 125 -16.08 -4.51 -1.78
CA GLY A 125 -17.15 -5.30 -1.22
C GLY A 125 -17.95 -4.60 -0.12
N SER A 126 -18.73 -5.40 0.60
CA SER A 126 -19.69 -4.96 1.61
C SER A 126 -19.17 -5.07 3.04
N GLN A 127 -18.02 -5.70 3.25
CA GLN A 127 -17.35 -5.82 4.55
C GLN A 127 -16.10 -4.93 4.62
N PRO A 128 -15.68 -4.44 5.79
CA PRO A 128 -14.48 -3.60 5.90
C PRO A 128 -13.20 -4.41 5.64
N ILE A 129 -12.22 -3.77 5.03
CA ILE A 129 -10.81 -4.20 5.14
C ILE A 129 -10.23 -3.58 6.40
N ILE A 130 -9.56 -4.38 7.24
CA ILE A 130 -8.87 -3.92 8.45
C ILE A 130 -7.39 -3.74 8.12
N SER A 131 -6.82 -2.57 8.43
CA SER A 131 -5.41 -2.28 8.13
C SER A 131 -4.66 -1.68 9.32
N ASN A 132 -3.57 -2.35 9.70
CA ASN A 132 -2.73 -1.97 10.83
C ASN A 132 -1.28 -1.82 10.38
N ILE A 133 -0.82 -0.59 10.19
CA ILE A 133 0.52 -0.28 9.68
C ILE A 133 1.30 0.45 10.78
N LYS A 134 2.10 -0.28 11.54
CA LYS A 134 2.78 0.23 12.75
C LYS A 134 4.29 0.25 12.59
N GLY A 135 4.92 1.36 12.97
CA GLY A 135 6.38 1.46 12.98
C GLY A 135 7.04 1.30 11.61
N SER A 136 6.27 1.30 10.52
CA SER A 136 6.76 1.07 9.17
C SER A 136 7.26 2.37 8.52
N GLN A 137 8.20 2.25 7.60
CA GLN A 137 8.88 3.38 6.95
C GLN A 137 8.64 3.36 5.44
N PHE A 138 8.39 4.53 4.86
CA PHE A 138 8.15 4.72 3.44
C PHE A 138 9.10 5.82 2.92
N ASN A 139 10.16 5.41 2.23
CA ASN A 139 11.30 6.26 1.91
C ASN A 139 11.55 6.30 0.39
N ASN A 140 11.65 7.48 -0.22
CA ASN A 140 12.01 7.62 -1.65
C ASN A 140 11.07 6.81 -2.58
N ILE A 141 9.77 6.97 -2.38
CA ILE A 141 8.75 6.37 -3.23
C ILE A 141 8.28 7.42 -4.24
N ASN A 142 8.49 7.12 -5.51
CA ASN A 142 8.03 7.94 -6.63
C ASN A 142 6.89 7.20 -7.32
N SER A 143 5.70 7.79 -7.32
CA SER A 143 4.51 7.19 -7.93
C SER A 143 3.68 8.23 -8.68
N ILE A 144 2.96 7.75 -9.69
CA ILE A 144 2.03 8.52 -10.50
C ILE A 144 0.60 8.11 -10.11
N GLY A 145 -0.31 9.08 -10.00
CA GLY A 145 -1.74 8.81 -9.83
C GLY A 145 -2.40 8.23 -11.08
N ASP A 146 -3.59 7.62 -10.92
CA ASP A 146 -4.40 7.24 -12.07
C ASP A 146 -5.05 8.46 -12.75
N SER A 147 -5.73 8.25 -13.88
CA SER A 147 -6.37 9.32 -14.65
C SER A 147 -7.48 10.07 -13.89
N ASN A 148 -7.98 9.52 -12.79
CA ASN A 148 -8.97 10.14 -11.92
C ASN A 148 -8.32 10.83 -10.70
N GLY A 149 -6.98 10.97 -10.70
CA GLY A 149 -6.23 11.55 -9.59
C GLY A 149 -6.11 10.63 -8.37
N ARG A 150 -6.44 9.33 -8.49
CA ARG A 150 -6.36 8.37 -7.38
C ARG A 150 -4.99 7.70 -7.35
N GLY A 151 -4.35 7.70 -6.18
CA GLY A 151 -3.01 7.15 -6.00
C GLY A 151 -1.91 8.19 -6.18
N GLY A 152 -0.71 7.77 -6.59
CA GLY A 152 0.48 8.64 -6.65
C GLY A 152 1.18 8.82 -5.30
N SER A 153 0.52 8.44 -4.21
CA SER A 153 1.05 8.33 -2.85
C SER A 153 1.80 7.00 -2.62
N ALA A 154 2.60 6.90 -1.56
CA ALA A 154 3.14 5.61 -1.12
C ALA A 154 2.04 4.63 -0.70
N ILE A 155 0.99 5.11 -0.02
CA ILE A 155 -0.15 4.31 0.41
C ILE A 155 -1.44 4.92 -0.14
N TYR A 156 -2.27 4.12 -0.81
CA TYR A 156 -3.65 4.46 -1.12
C TYR A 156 -4.60 3.49 -0.45
N MET A 157 -5.60 4.04 0.22
CA MET A 157 -6.68 3.25 0.81
C MET A 157 -8.02 3.86 0.47
N GLU A 158 -8.90 3.03 -0.07
CA GLU A 158 -10.31 3.36 -0.33
C GLU A 158 -11.22 2.37 0.38
N ASN A 159 -12.09 2.87 1.25
CA ASN A 159 -13.08 2.04 1.94
C ASN A 159 -14.52 2.50 1.60
N LYS A 160 -15.32 1.63 0.97
CA LYS A 160 -16.67 1.97 0.48
C LYS A 160 -17.77 1.70 1.53
N PHE A 161 -18.14 2.67 2.37
CA PHE A 161 -19.29 2.57 3.30
C PHE A 161 -20.14 3.85 3.44
N GLY A 162 -20.56 4.49 2.34
CA GLY A 162 -21.44 5.68 2.36
C GLY A 162 -21.14 6.74 1.29
N LYS A 163 -21.45 8.03 1.51
CA LYS A 163 -21.38 9.10 0.48
C LYS A 163 -20.30 10.16 0.75
N CYS A 164 -19.03 9.77 0.81
CA CYS A 164 -17.90 10.71 0.81
C CYS A 164 -17.11 10.56 -0.49
N GLN A 165 -17.49 11.35 -1.49
CA GLN A 165 -16.72 11.49 -2.71
C GLN A 165 -15.68 12.58 -2.51
N THR A 166 -14.41 12.25 -2.71
CA THR A 166 -13.38 13.25 -2.98
C THR A 166 -13.75 13.93 -4.30
N LYS A 167 -14.36 15.12 -4.22
CA LYS A 167 -14.59 15.95 -5.41
C LYS A 167 -13.30 16.69 -5.70
N SER A 168 -12.68 16.33 -6.80
CA SER A 168 -11.58 17.06 -7.38
C SER A 168 -12.07 18.48 -7.73
N ASP A 169 -11.45 19.53 -7.18
CA ASP A 169 -11.79 20.91 -7.53
C ASP A 169 -11.33 21.19 -8.96
N THR A 170 -12.27 21.11 -9.91
CA THR A 170 -12.00 21.28 -11.34
C THR A 170 -11.69 22.73 -11.72
N SER A 171 -11.76 23.68 -10.77
CA SER A 171 -11.40 25.08 -11.00
C SER A 171 -9.90 25.35 -10.88
N LYS A 172 -9.12 24.40 -10.36
CA LYS A 172 -7.65 24.45 -10.29
C LYS A 172 -7.06 23.11 -10.72
N ASP A 173 -6.52 23.09 -11.94
CA ASP A 173 -5.88 21.97 -12.64
C ASP A 173 -6.76 20.74 -12.86
N LEU A 174 -7.13 20.48 -14.12
CA LEU A 174 -7.90 19.30 -14.53
C LEU A 174 -6.99 18.22 -15.13
N PRO A 175 -6.95 16.99 -14.57
CA PRO A 175 -7.55 16.56 -13.30
C PRO A 175 -6.70 17.01 -12.09
N PRO A 176 -7.32 17.31 -10.93
CA PRO A 176 -6.61 17.48 -9.67
C PRO A 176 -5.91 16.18 -9.32
N THR A 177 -4.60 16.18 -9.40
CA THR A 177 -3.73 15.00 -9.32
C THR A 177 -2.64 15.25 -8.29
N GLY A 178 -2.20 14.22 -7.59
CA GLY A 178 -1.17 14.35 -6.54
C GLY A 178 -1.75 14.76 -5.19
N TYR A 179 -2.65 13.96 -4.64
CA TYR A 179 -3.05 14.12 -3.24
C TYR A 179 -2.10 13.29 -2.35
N GLY A 180 -1.24 13.98 -1.59
CA GLY A 180 -0.37 13.41 -0.55
C GLY A 180 0.71 12.46 -1.06
N GLY A 181 1.97 12.91 -1.22
CA GLY A 181 3.09 12.05 -1.65
C GLY A 181 3.34 10.82 -0.76
N GLY A 182 2.94 10.86 0.51
CA GLY A 182 3.00 9.73 1.43
C GLY A 182 1.73 8.89 1.46
N ILE A 183 0.60 9.46 1.88
CA ILE A 183 -0.66 8.71 2.06
C ILE A 183 -1.81 9.48 1.46
N PHE A 184 -2.64 8.74 0.73
CA PHE A 184 -3.97 9.15 0.32
C PHE A 184 -5.01 8.19 0.92
N LEU A 185 -5.77 8.68 1.89
CA LEU A 185 -6.91 7.99 2.47
C LEU A 185 -8.20 8.62 1.98
N THR A 186 -9.06 7.81 1.37
CA THR A 186 -10.42 8.20 1.01
C THR A 186 -11.39 7.13 1.49
N GLY A 187 -12.59 7.53 1.81
CA GLY A 187 -13.59 6.61 2.27
C GLY A 187 -14.97 7.19 2.09
N ASN A 188 -15.91 6.31 1.82
CA ASN A 188 -17.31 6.63 1.69
C ASN A 188 -17.96 6.38 3.07
N GLY A 189 -18.71 7.36 3.58
CA GLY A 189 -19.50 7.32 4.84
C GLY A 189 -18.74 7.40 6.16
N GLU A 190 -19.37 6.92 7.23
CA GLU A 190 -18.91 7.14 8.61
C GLU A 190 -17.88 6.11 9.06
N TYR A 191 -16.62 6.51 9.06
CA TYR A 191 -15.59 5.78 9.78
C TYR A 191 -15.79 5.98 11.27
N ASN A 192 -15.88 4.89 12.05
CA ASN A 192 -15.91 4.94 13.50
C ASN A 192 -14.50 4.71 14.08
N PRO A 193 -13.81 5.73 14.64
CA PRO A 193 -12.46 5.60 15.19
C PRO A 193 -12.31 4.60 16.33
N SER A 194 -13.39 4.34 17.09
CA SER A 194 -13.36 3.35 18.19
C SER A 194 -13.05 1.93 17.71
N THR A 195 -13.31 1.64 16.43
CA THR A 195 -13.01 0.34 15.82
C THR A 195 -11.50 0.09 15.61
N LYS A 196 -10.67 1.15 15.67
CA LYS A 196 -9.21 1.10 15.44
C LYS A 196 -8.80 0.37 14.16
N ARG A 197 -9.69 0.34 13.15
CA ARG A 197 -9.48 -0.35 11.86
C ARG A 197 -8.41 0.30 10.99
N LEU A 198 -8.05 1.55 11.30
CA LEU A 198 -6.94 2.27 10.70
C LEU A 198 -6.00 2.76 11.81
N ASN A 199 -4.81 2.16 11.86
CA ASN A 199 -3.78 2.46 12.85
C ASN A 199 -2.44 2.69 12.15
N LEU A 200 -1.92 3.92 12.24
CA LEU A 200 -0.69 4.37 11.59
C LEU A 200 0.40 4.74 12.62
N LYS A 201 0.29 4.22 13.85
CA LYS A 201 1.17 4.59 14.98
C LYS A 201 2.65 4.34 14.65
N GLY A 202 3.47 5.37 14.82
CA GLY A 202 4.92 5.30 14.67
C GLY A 202 5.42 5.14 13.23
N MET A 203 4.54 5.26 12.24
CA MET A 203 4.91 5.24 10.83
C MET A 203 5.72 6.49 10.46
N LYS A 204 6.66 6.33 9.53
CA LYS A 204 7.53 7.40 9.05
C LYS A 204 7.52 7.50 7.53
N ILE A 205 7.49 8.72 7.00
CA ILE A 205 7.35 9.01 5.56
C ILE A 205 8.39 10.06 5.18
N TYR A 206 9.32 9.72 4.30
CA TYR A 206 10.43 10.60 3.93
C TYR A 206 10.71 10.57 2.42
N GLY A 207 10.95 11.74 1.81
CA GLY A 207 11.42 11.82 0.43
C GLY A 207 10.47 11.23 -0.62
N ASN A 208 9.18 11.07 -0.29
CA ASN A 208 8.20 10.55 -1.23
C ASN A 208 7.67 11.70 -2.10
N SER A 209 7.48 11.42 -3.39
CA SER A 209 7.00 12.39 -4.37
C SER A 209 5.85 11.80 -5.17
N ALA A 210 4.74 12.53 -5.25
CA ALA A 210 3.72 12.30 -6.26
C ALA A 210 3.91 13.28 -7.41
N ASP A 211 3.48 12.89 -8.61
CA ASP A 211 3.69 13.60 -9.87
C ASP A 211 3.12 15.03 -9.90
N LYS A 212 2.06 15.34 -9.12
CA LYS A 212 1.32 16.62 -9.31
C LYS A 212 0.88 17.41 -8.06
N ALA A 213 1.22 16.99 -6.84
CA ALA A 213 1.16 17.75 -5.57
C ALA A 213 1.31 16.77 -4.37
N GLY A 214 1.43 17.31 -3.16
CA GLY A 214 1.26 16.56 -1.90
C GLY A 214 2.55 16.37 -1.10
N GLN A 215 2.66 17.04 0.04
CA GLN A 215 3.85 16.97 0.91
C GLN A 215 3.95 15.62 1.65
N SER A 216 2.86 15.14 2.26
CA SER A 216 2.92 13.90 3.05
C SER A 216 1.58 13.17 3.15
N LEU A 217 0.52 13.81 3.63
CA LEU A 217 -0.75 13.14 4.00
C LEU A 217 -1.95 13.90 3.42
N TYR A 218 -2.84 13.19 2.74
CA TYR A 218 -4.16 13.68 2.34
C TYR A 218 -5.23 12.69 2.81
N VAL A 219 -6.24 13.21 3.54
CA VAL A 219 -7.31 12.40 4.13
C VAL A 219 -8.65 13.07 3.87
N ALA A 220 -9.59 12.31 3.29
CA ALA A 220 -10.97 12.73 3.10
C ALA A 220 -11.92 11.68 3.71
N MET A 221 -12.51 12.00 4.86
CA MET A 221 -13.45 11.15 5.60
C MET A 221 -14.34 11.99 6.54
N THR A 222 -15.50 11.49 6.94
CA THR A 222 -16.46 12.26 7.77
C THR A 222 -15.99 12.50 9.21
N GLN A 223 -15.26 11.56 9.82
CA GLN A 223 -14.85 11.62 11.23
C GLN A 223 -13.33 11.85 11.39
N LEU A 224 -12.76 12.73 10.57
CA LEU A 224 -11.32 13.02 10.57
C LEU A 224 -10.85 13.59 11.92
N ALA A 225 -11.62 14.54 12.49
CA ALA A 225 -11.25 15.19 13.74
C ALA A 225 -11.25 14.20 14.92
N GLU A 226 -12.22 13.29 14.96
CA GLU A 226 -12.35 12.24 15.96
C GLU A 226 -11.22 11.23 15.83
N TRP A 227 -10.88 10.80 14.61
CA TRP A 227 -9.75 9.90 14.37
C TRP A 227 -8.43 10.51 14.86
N CYS A 228 -8.16 11.79 14.55
CA CYS A 228 -6.98 12.51 15.02
C CYS A 228 -6.95 12.71 16.54
N ARG A 229 -8.11 12.70 17.23
CA ARG A 229 -8.21 12.85 18.70
C ARG A 229 -8.26 11.51 19.44
N THR A 230 -8.37 10.40 18.73
CA THR A 230 -8.49 9.06 19.34
C THR A 230 -7.17 8.67 20.03
N GLY A 231 -7.28 8.07 21.23
CA GLY A 231 -6.11 7.75 22.06
C GLY A 231 -5.61 8.96 22.84
N ILE A 232 -4.31 9.02 23.11
CA ILE A 232 -3.66 10.15 23.80
C ILE A 232 -2.83 10.93 22.78
N ALA A 233 -3.19 12.20 22.55
CA ALA A 233 -2.43 13.14 21.70
C ALA A 233 -2.17 12.67 20.26
N GLY A 234 -3.17 12.11 19.58
CA GLY A 234 -3.06 11.66 18.18
C GLY A 234 -2.32 10.33 18.02
N GLU A 235 -2.42 9.44 19.02
CA GLU A 235 -1.68 8.17 19.11
C GLU A 235 -1.63 7.36 17.79
N TYR A 236 -2.72 7.38 17.02
CA TYR A 236 -2.90 6.54 15.84
C TYR A 236 -2.56 7.23 14.51
N VAL A 237 -2.45 8.57 14.49
CA VAL A 237 -2.14 9.38 13.31
C VAL A 237 -1.59 10.73 13.78
N LYS A 238 -0.27 10.90 13.73
CA LYS A 238 0.43 12.15 14.06
C LYS A 238 1.61 12.34 13.13
#